data_AF-A0A4P9W9U6-F1
#
_entry.id   AF-A0A4P9W9U6-F1
#
_cell.length_a   1.000
_cell.length_b   1.000
_cell.length_c   1.000
_cell.angle_alpha   90.00
_cell.angle_beta   90.00
_cell.angle_gamma   90.00
#
_symmetry.space_group_name_H-M   'P 1'
#
loop_
_entity.id
_entity.type
_entity.pdbx_description
1 polymer ?
#
loop_
_entity_poly.entity_id
_entity_poly.type
_entity_poly.pdbx_seq_one_letter_code
_entity_poly.pdbx_strand_id
1 'polypeptide(L)'
;MISQNLELLQQFRETRYDESRTLEFMKKFKSSDPSVAADMKDFTNKTITLGFITHFRRMLLEAVSTAIDMIANEVGIIGRTDSSMAWGLTALGGDNSPWVHLPCLYAATIWHLAFEEGATYNILIDENAVADDRKLPFMCLLGVCPGLDNNGHCLAAAFDALSVHTNVMNKDDISGIVACQQEFVNTAAALLIRLRQRGNERDLMAKNVDPALLVLKRFAEDSKYVSSDAAEGSLPYALLHVIAGDMYRKRVETALLTKRAPASMAAAAAAVADEEAAF
;
A
#
# COMPACT_ATOMS: atom_id res chain seq x y z
N MET A 1 0.76 -9.92 -17.01
CA MET A 1 -0.20 -8.87 -16.62
C MET A 1 -0.25 -7.71 -17.61
N ILE A 2 0.76 -6.81 -17.67
CA ILE A 2 0.66 -5.58 -18.50
C ILE A 2 0.41 -5.89 -19.97
N SER A 3 1.27 -6.68 -20.62
CA SER A 3 1.12 -6.98 -22.06
C SER A 3 -0.15 -7.77 -22.38
N GLN A 4 -0.58 -8.65 -21.47
CA GLN A 4 -1.81 -9.45 -21.64
C GLN A 4 -3.09 -8.62 -21.49
N ASN A 5 -3.03 -7.50 -20.78
CA ASN A 5 -4.17 -6.64 -20.47
C ASN A 5 -3.95 -5.22 -21.00
N LEU A 6 -3.15 -5.04 -22.05
CA LEU A 6 -2.73 -3.72 -22.52
C LEU A 6 -3.93 -2.89 -23.00
N GLU A 7 -4.79 -3.45 -23.84
CA GLU A 7 -6.01 -2.80 -24.32
C GLU A 7 -6.93 -2.39 -23.16
N LEU A 8 -7.06 -3.29 -22.17
CA LEU A 8 -7.85 -3.06 -20.98
C LEU A 8 -7.26 -1.86 -20.22
N LEU A 9 -5.96 -1.88 -19.89
CA LEU A 9 -5.29 -0.79 -19.19
C LEU A 9 -5.30 0.54 -19.95
N GLN A 10 -5.27 0.50 -21.29
CA GLN A 10 -5.43 1.69 -22.12
C GLN A 10 -6.84 2.28 -21.98
N GLN A 11 -7.89 1.45 -22.12
CA GLN A 11 -9.26 1.89 -21.90
C GLN A 11 -9.47 2.44 -20.49
N PHE A 12 -8.85 1.81 -19.48
CA PHE A 12 -8.90 2.32 -18.11
C PHE A 12 -8.36 3.73 -18.04
N ARG A 13 -7.16 3.91 -18.58
CA ARG A 13 -6.46 5.19 -18.57
C ARG A 13 -7.32 6.25 -19.24
N GLU A 14 -7.87 5.98 -20.41
CA GLU A 14 -8.72 6.92 -21.16
C GLU A 14 -10.02 7.28 -20.42
N THR A 15 -10.57 6.35 -19.64
CA THR A 15 -11.88 6.52 -18.98
C THR A 15 -11.81 6.87 -17.49
N ARG A 16 -10.62 6.95 -16.88
CA ARG A 16 -10.40 7.13 -15.42
C ARG A 16 -11.15 8.32 -14.79
N TYR A 17 -11.44 9.35 -15.58
CA TYR A 17 -12.19 10.53 -15.14
C TYR A 17 -13.71 10.35 -15.19
N ASP A 18 -14.22 9.47 -16.06
CA ASP A 18 -15.63 9.07 -16.13
C ASP A 18 -15.91 8.03 -15.05
N GLU A 19 -16.66 8.43 -14.02
CA GLU A 19 -16.95 7.58 -12.87
C GLU A 19 -17.68 6.29 -13.24
N SER A 20 -18.71 6.38 -14.08
CA SER A 20 -19.55 5.24 -14.45
C SER A 20 -18.74 4.21 -15.23
N ARG A 21 -18.00 4.68 -16.25
CA ARG A 21 -17.14 3.80 -17.05
C ARG A 21 -16.01 3.20 -16.23
N THR A 22 -15.38 4.00 -15.39
CA THR A 22 -14.32 3.53 -14.50
C THR A 22 -14.83 2.43 -13.57
N LEU A 23 -16.03 2.58 -13.01
CA LEU A 23 -16.57 1.59 -12.10
C LEU A 23 -16.95 0.28 -12.80
N GLU A 24 -17.61 0.38 -13.96
CA GLU A 24 -17.88 -0.80 -14.81
C GLU A 24 -16.59 -1.53 -15.16
N PHE A 25 -15.55 -0.77 -15.45
CA PHE A 25 -14.25 -1.29 -15.76
C PHE A 25 -13.58 -1.97 -14.55
N MET A 26 -13.60 -1.37 -13.36
CA MET A 26 -13.07 -1.97 -12.13
C MET A 26 -13.81 -3.26 -11.74
N LYS A 27 -15.11 -3.36 -12.01
CA LYS A 27 -15.87 -4.60 -11.84
C LYS A 27 -15.31 -5.75 -12.70
N LYS A 28 -14.71 -5.45 -13.85
CA LYS A 28 -14.07 -6.46 -14.70
C LYS A 28 -12.84 -7.09 -14.04
N PHE A 29 -12.03 -6.29 -13.35
CA PHE A 29 -10.91 -6.82 -12.57
C PHE A 29 -11.37 -7.62 -11.35
N LYS A 30 -12.56 -7.32 -10.79
CA LYS A 30 -13.10 -8.01 -9.62
C LYS A 30 -13.73 -9.38 -9.91
N SER A 31 -14.58 -9.52 -10.94
CA SER A 31 -15.45 -10.72 -10.99
C SER A 31 -15.99 -11.17 -12.35
N SER A 32 -15.99 -10.36 -13.41
CA SER A 32 -16.65 -10.80 -14.65
C SER A 32 -15.86 -11.84 -15.43
N ASP A 33 -14.54 -11.91 -15.22
CA ASP A 33 -13.66 -12.91 -15.82
C ASP A 33 -12.74 -13.52 -14.75
N PRO A 34 -12.92 -14.81 -14.39
CA PRO A 34 -12.07 -15.49 -13.42
C PRO A 34 -10.59 -15.48 -13.77
N SER A 35 -10.24 -15.41 -15.07
CA SER A 35 -8.84 -15.35 -15.50
C SER A 35 -8.20 -14.01 -15.16
N VAL A 36 -8.89 -12.90 -15.42
CA VAL A 36 -8.42 -11.55 -15.10
C VAL A 36 -8.31 -11.32 -13.59
N ALA A 37 -9.27 -11.83 -12.82
CA ALA A 37 -9.21 -11.75 -11.36
C ALA A 37 -8.04 -12.56 -10.78
N ALA A 38 -7.77 -13.75 -11.33
CA ALA A 38 -6.62 -14.56 -10.96
C ALA A 38 -5.29 -13.87 -11.32
N ASP A 39 -5.21 -13.28 -12.51
CA ASP A 39 -4.03 -12.54 -12.97
C ASP A 39 -3.77 -11.30 -12.10
N MET A 40 -4.81 -10.57 -11.68
CA MET A 40 -4.67 -9.42 -10.78
C MET A 40 -4.18 -9.85 -9.40
N LYS A 41 -4.71 -10.96 -8.86
CA LYS A 41 -4.27 -11.51 -7.57
C LYS A 41 -2.82 -12.01 -7.64
N ASP A 42 -2.45 -12.72 -8.68
CA ASP A 42 -1.07 -13.17 -8.93
C ASP A 42 -0.12 -11.96 -9.07
N PHE A 43 -0.52 -10.94 -9.83
CA PHE A 43 0.22 -9.69 -9.96
C PHE A 43 0.39 -8.99 -8.61
N THR A 44 -0.68 -8.90 -7.82
CA THR A 44 -0.66 -8.29 -6.47
C THR A 44 0.34 -9.01 -5.58
N ASN A 45 0.30 -10.35 -5.51
CA ASN A 45 1.19 -11.16 -4.67
C ASN A 45 2.66 -11.04 -5.09
N LYS A 46 2.94 -11.11 -6.40
CA LYS A 46 4.29 -10.92 -6.95
C LYS A 46 4.81 -9.52 -6.66
N THR A 47 3.95 -8.53 -6.75
CA THR A 47 4.29 -7.13 -6.49
C THR A 47 4.52 -6.86 -5.01
N ILE A 48 3.73 -7.45 -4.11
CA ILE A 48 3.99 -7.40 -2.66
C ILE A 48 5.37 -8.01 -2.38
N THR A 49 5.69 -9.15 -2.99
CA THR A 49 7.00 -9.80 -2.84
C THR A 49 8.13 -8.90 -3.33
N LEU A 50 7.97 -8.27 -4.51
CA LEU A 50 8.93 -7.31 -5.03
C LEU A 50 9.09 -6.12 -4.07
N GLY A 51 7.99 -5.55 -3.59
CA GLY A 51 8.01 -4.44 -2.65
C GLY A 51 8.70 -4.80 -1.33
N PHE A 52 8.47 -6.01 -0.83
CA PHE A 52 9.16 -6.54 0.35
C PHE A 52 10.67 -6.66 0.10
N ILE A 53 11.09 -7.22 -1.03
CA ILE A 53 12.51 -7.32 -1.42
C ILE A 53 13.14 -5.93 -1.52
N THR A 54 12.48 -4.99 -2.20
CA THR A 54 12.95 -3.61 -2.36
C THR A 54 13.07 -2.90 -1.01
N HIS A 55 12.07 -3.07 -0.14
CA HIS A 55 12.07 -2.48 1.20
C HIS A 55 13.16 -3.08 2.09
N PHE A 56 13.27 -4.40 2.14
CA PHE A 56 14.33 -5.11 2.86
C PHE A 56 15.71 -4.69 2.35
N ARG A 57 15.87 -4.56 1.04
CA ARG A 57 17.11 -4.06 0.45
C ARG A 57 17.39 -2.62 0.86
N ARG A 58 16.38 -1.75 0.87
CA ARG A 58 16.53 -0.36 1.35
C ARG A 58 17.00 -0.35 2.81
N MET A 59 16.40 -1.18 3.67
CA MET A 59 16.85 -1.32 5.07
C MET A 59 18.30 -1.82 5.17
N LEU A 60 18.68 -2.84 4.39
CA LEU A 60 20.06 -3.32 4.34
C LEU A 60 20.99 -2.22 3.84
N LEU A 61 20.60 -1.50 2.81
CA LEU A 61 21.35 -0.38 2.29
C LEU A 61 21.48 0.70 3.34
N GLU A 62 20.43 1.12 4.04
CA GLU A 62 20.52 2.13 5.10
C GLU A 62 21.39 1.67 6.28
N ALA A 63 21.27 0.41 6.69
CA ALA A 63 22.12 -0.19 7.72
C ALA A 63 23.60 -0.23 7.31
N VAL A 64 23.88 -0.56 6.05
CA VAL A 64 25.25 -0.59 5.47
C VAL A 64 25.73 0.81 5.11
N SER A 65 24.85 1.71 4.65
CA SER A 65 25.14 3.10 4.30
C SER A 65 25.41 3.90 5.55
N THR A 66 24.88 3.56 6.72
CA THR A 66 25.36 4.17 7.96
C THR A 66 26.88 3.94 8.16
N ALA A 67 27.44 2.84 7.62
CA ALA A 67 28.88 2.57 7.59
C ALA A 67 29.61 3.16 6.36
N ILE A 68 28.92 3.38 5.23
CA ILE A 68 29.51 3.88 3.95
C ILE A 68 29.25 5.38 3.71
N ASP A 69 28.22 5.98 4.28
CA ASP A 69 27.81 7.39 4.17
C ASP A 69 28.79 8.32 4.89
N MET A 70 29.52 7.81 5.89
CA MET A 70 30.71 8.49 6.41
C MET A 70 31.77 8.70 5.31
N ILE A 71 31.83 7.82 4.30
CA ILE A 71 32.76 7.89 3.17
C ILE A 71 32.10 8.57 1.95
N ALA A 72 30.80 8.34 1.70
CA ALA A 72 30.08 8.90 0.55
C ALA A 72 29.75 10.40 0.71
N ASN A 73 29.59 10.90 1.95
CA ASN A 73 29.49 12.35 2.21
C ASN A 73 30.75 13.13 1.85
N GLU A 74 31.92 12.47 1.75
CA GLU A 74 33.14 13.10 1.22
C GLU A 74 33.16 13.17 -0.32
N VAL A 75 32.30 12.42 -1.03
CA VAL A 75 32.38 12.23 -2.50
C VAL A 75 31.15 12.78 -3.25
N GLY A 76 30.12 13.28 -2.56
CA GLY A 76 29.04 14.08 -3.19
C GLY A 76 28.14 13.30 -4.17
N ILE A 77 27.95 12.00 -3.97
CA ILE A 77 27.11 11.18 -4.87
C ILE A 77 25.64 11.33 -4.49
N ILE A 78 24.95 12.22 -5.19
CA ILE A 78 23.50 12.41 -5.10
C ILE A 78 22.81 11.30 -5.93
N GLY A 79 22.02 10.46 -5.24
CA GLY A 79 20.98 9.63 -5.84
C GLY A 79 21.45 8.27 -6.39
N ARG A 80 21.52 7.25 -5.53
CA ARG A 80 21.66 5.85 -5.97
C ARG A 80 20.34 5.38 -6.60
N THR A 81 20.25 5.38 -7.92
CA THR A 81 19.30 4.48 -8.62
C THR A 81 19.80 3.05 -8.41
N ASP A 82 18.93 2.14 -7.95
CA ASP A 82 19.27 0.72 -7.80
C ASP A 82 19.66 0.14 -9.17
N SER A 83 20.97 0.06 -9.40
CA SER A 83 21.53 -0.33 -10.69
C SER A 83 21.12 -1.76 -11.05
N SER A 84 20.95 -2.64 -10.07
CA SER A 84 20.55 -4.03 -10.34
C SER A 84 19.08 -4.15 -10.73
N MET A 85 18.20 -3.29 -10.20
CA MET A 85 16.81 -3.22 -10.65
C MET A 85 16.73 -2.69 -12.08
N ALA A 86 17.52 -1.65 -12.41
CA ALA A 86 17.63 -1.15 -13.78
C ALA A 86 18.13 -2.23 -14.77
N TRP A 87 19.13 -3.02 -14.38
CA TRP A 87 19.61 -4.15 -15.18
C TRP A 87 18.55 -5.24 -15.35
N GLY A 88 17.86 -5.61 -14.27
CA GLY A 88 16.77 -6.58 -14.33
C GLY A 88 15.65 -6.17 -15.29
N LEU A 89 15.22 -4.90 -15.21
CA LEU A 89 14.19 -4.36 -16.11
C LEU A 89 14.68 -4.26 -17.56
N THR A 90 15.95 -3.88 -17.78
CA THR A 90 16.55 -3.85 -19.13
C THR A 90 16.60 -5.25 -19.74
N ALA A 91 16.93 -6.27 -18.95
CA ALA A 91 16.97 -7.67 -19.39
C ALA A 91 15.59 -8.24 -19.70
N LEU A 92 14.52 -7.71 -19.07
CA LEU A 92 13.15 -8.10 -19.38
C LEU A 92 12.69 -7.59 -20.75
N GLY A 93 13.36 -6.58 -21.30
CA GLY A 93 13.28 -6.17 -22.71
C GLY A 93 11.91 -5.66 -23.17
N GLY A 94 11.94 -4.86 -24.24
CA GLY A 94 10.76 -4.45 -25.00
C GLY A 94 10.46 -2.96 -24.92
N ASP A 95 9.83 -2.46 -25.99
CA ASP A 95 9.36 -1.08 -26.15
C ASP A 95 8.88 -0.47 -24.84
N ASN A 96 9.17 0.82 -24.63
CA ASN A 96 8.77 1.55 -23.43
C ASN A 96 7.24 1.70 -23.26
N SER A 97 6.48 1.31 -24.29
CA SER A 97 5.03 1.46 -24.41
C SER A 97 4.20 0.83 -23.27
N PRO A 98 4.45 -0.39 -22.76
CA PRO A 98 3.60 -0.98 -21.72
C PRO A 98 3.80 -0.32 -20.35
N TRP A 99 4.98 0.24 -20.07
CA TRP A 99 5.29 0.86 -18.78
C TRP A 99 4.52 2.15 -18.54
N VAL A 100 4.02 2.81 -19.60
CA VAL A 100 3.18 4.00 -19.47
C VAL A 100 1.85 3.72 -18.75
N HIS A 101 1.44 2.45 -18.67
CA HIS A 101 0.22 2.01 -17.99
C HIS A 101 0.45 1.58 -16.54
N LEU A 102 1.69 1.66 -16.04
CA LEU A 102 2.04 1.30 -14.68
C LEU A 102 1.18 2.03 -13.62
N PRO A 103 0.93 3.37 -13.72
CA PRO A 103 0.09 4.08 -12.76
C PRO A 103 -1.32 3.50 -12.65
N CYS A 104 -1.92 3.17 -13.79
CA CYS A 104 -3.27 2.62 -13.88
C CYS A 104 -3.32 1.20 -13.32
N LEU A 105 -2.35 0.35 -13.65
CA LEU A 105 -2.28 -1.01 -13.11
C LEU A 105 -2.14 -1.00 -11.58
N TYR A 106 -1.28 -0.14 -11.03
CA TYR A 106 -1.11 -0.03 -9.58
C TYR A 106 -2.30 0.60 -8.88
N ALA A 107 -2.96 1.59 -9.50
CA ALA A 107 -4.20 2.15 -8.95
C ALA A 107 -5.30 1.07 -8.85
N ALA A 108 -5.43 0.22 -9.87
CA ALA A 108 -6.32 -0.93 -9.84
C ALA A 108 -5.93 -1.95 -8.76
N THR A 109 -4.64 -2.21 -8.59
CA THR A 109 -4.11 -3.13 -7.57
C THR A 109 -4.42 -2.62 -6.15
N ILE A 110 -4.22 -1.33 -5.89
CA ILE A 110 -4.57 -0.70 -4.60
C ILE A 110 -6.08 -0.70 -4.36
N TRP A 111 -6.90 -0.50 -5.40
CA TRP A 111 -8.34 -0.65 -5.28
C TRP A 111 -8.75 -2.09 -4.93
N HIS A 112 -8.08 -3.09 -5.51
CA HIS A 112 -8.28 -4.51 -5.19
C HIS A 112 -7.96 -4.84 -3.73
N LEU A 113 -6.93 -4.20 -3.17
CA LEU A 113 -6.54 -4.38 -1.78
C LEU A 113 -7.71 -4.11 -0.80
N ALA A 114 -8.64 -3.23 -1.16
CA ALA A 114 -9.82 -2.93 -0.33
C ALA A 114 -10.78 -4.14 -0.16
N PHE A 115 -10.70 -5.14 -1.04
CA PHE A 115 -11.51 -6.36 -1.01
C PHE A 115 -10.78 -7.57 -0.42
N GLU A 116 -9.46 -7.51 -0.30
CA GLU A 116 -8.64 -8.62 0.21
C GLU A 116 -8.85 -8.79 1.72
N GLU A 117 -9.19 -10.01 2.17
CA GLU A 117 -9.45 -10.27 3.59
C GLU A 117 -8.22 -10.04 4.48
N GLY A 118 -7.02 -10.32 3.95
CA GLY A 118 -5.75 -10.11 4.63
C GLY A 118 -5.27 -8.65 4.65
N ALA A 119 -5.95 -7.72 3.98
CA ALA A 119 -5.59 -6.29 3.97
C ALA A 119 -6.06 -5.55 5.24
N THR A 120 -6.14 -6.28 6.36
CA THR A 120 -6.52 -5.72 7.65
C THR A 120 -5.36 -4.92 8.21
N TYR A 121 -5.63 -3.70 8.63
CA TYR A 121 -4.63 -2.87 9.28
C TYR A 121 -4.27 -3.38 10.67
N ASN A 122 -2.97 -3.43 10.94
CA ASN A 122 -2.38 -3.91 12.16
C ASN A 122 -1.41 -2.86 12.71
N ILE A 123 -1.86 -2.22 13.79
CA ILE A 123 -1.11 -1.21 14.54
C ILE A 123 0.20 -1.77 15.14
N LEU A 124 0.31 -3.08 15.38
CA LEU A 124 1.56 -3.66 15.91
C LEU A 124 2.65 -3.74 14.84
N ILE A 125 2.25 -3.66 13.57
CA ILE A 125 3.15 -3.53 12.43
C ILE A 125 3.39 -2.02 12.15
N ASP A 126 2.51 -1.13 12.64
CA ASP A 126 2.71 0.33 12.64
C ASP A 126 3.61 0.73 13.83
N GLU A 127 4.91 0.77 13.57
CA GLU A 127 5.96 0.99 14.57
C GLU A 127 5.88 2.37 15.29
N ASN A 128 4.97 3.26 14.90
CA ASN A 128 4.77 4.56 15.56
C ASN A 128 3.92 4.48 16.84
N ALA A 129 3.28 3.35 17.13
CA ALA A 129 2.34 3.24 18.25
C ALA A 129 3.00 2.98 19.62
N VAL A 130 4.28 2.65 19.68
CA VAL A 130 5.01 2.38 20.94
C VAL A 130 6.33 3.13 20.98
N ALA A 131 6.25 4.46 20.98
CA ALA A 131 7.33 5.31 21.46
C ALA A 131 7.34 5.28 23.01
N ASP A 132 7.71 4.13 23.59
CA ASP A 132 8.16 4.07 24.99
C ASP A 132 9.68 3.88 24.98
N ASP A 133 10.39 4.83 25.57
CA ASP A 133 11.82 5.15 25.43
C ASP A 133 12.79 4.03 25.87
N ARG A 134 12.29 2.84 26.25
CA ARG A 134 13.09 1.81 26.91
C ARG A 134 12.67 0.40 26.52
N LYS A 135 13.09 -0.05 25.32
CA LYS A 135 13.75 -1.36 25.02
C LYS A 135 13.32 -1.97 23.68
N LEU A 136 14.35 -2.10 22.81
CA LEU A 136 14.57 -3.10 21.75
C LEU A 136 13.80 -2.95 20.41
N PRO A 137 14.34 -3.49 19.28
CA PRO A 137 15.68 -3.28 18.71
C PRO A 137 15.62 -3.03 17.18
N PHE A 138 16.46 -2.11 16.67
CA PHE A 138 16.92 -1.99 15.26
C PHE A 138 15.90 -1.78 14.12
N MET A 139 14.62 -2.16 14.26
CA MET A 139 13.57 -1.92 13.25
C MET A 139 12.94 -0.52 13.38
N CYS A 140 12.91 0.02 14.60
CA CYS A 140 12.29 1.30 15.00
C CYS A 140 12.84 2.60 14.36
N LEU A 141 13.87 2.58 13.50
CA LEU A 141 14.58 3.81 13.10
C LEU A 141 14.12 4.42 11.77
N LEU A 142 13.08 3.87 11.12
CA LEU A 142 12.72 4.23 9.74
C LEU A 142 11.27 4.69 9.50
N GLY A 143 10.51 4.96 10.57
CA GLY A 143 9.19 5.60 10.50
C GLY A 143 8.19 4.84 9.61
N VAL A 144 7.75 3.66 10.06
CA VAL A 144 7.20 2.59 9.22
C VAL A 144 5.67 2.65 9.05
N CYS A 145 5.23 2.02 7.96
CA CYS A 145 3.93 1.92 7.32
C CYS A 145 2.72 1.61 8.23
N PRO A 146 1.49 1.93 7.76
CA PRO A 146 0.31 1.22 8.21
C PRO A 146 0.43 -0.24 7.80
N GLY A 147 0.93 -1.08 8.71
CA GLY A 147 1.20 -2.45 8.38
C GLY A 147 -0.09 -3.22 8.17
N LEU A 148 -0.31 -3.67 6.94
CA LEU A 148 -1.37 -4.62 6.62
C LEU A 148 -0.88 -6.04 6.88
N ASP A 149 -1.73 -6.90 7.43
CA ASP A 149 -1.38 -8.30 7.74
C ASP A 149 -0.89 -9.09 6.52
N ASN A 150 -1.38 -8.76 5.31
CA ASN A 150 -0.95 -9.35 4.05
C ASN A 150 0.25 -8.65 3.38
N ASN A 151 0.90 -7.71 4.06
CA ASN A 151 1.96 -6.86 3.49
C ASN A 151 1.54 -6.01 2.28
N GLY A 152 0.25 -5.72 2.10
CA GLY A 152 -0.23 -4.88 0.99
C GLY A 152 0.36 -3.46 0.95
N HIS A 153 0.90 -2.98 2.07
CA HIS A 153 1.65 -1.72 2.15
C HIS A 153 2.94 -1.75 1.29
N CYS A 154 3.52 -2.91 1.01
CA CYS A 154 4.68 -3.07 0.13
C CYS A 154 4.37 -2.71 -1.34
N LEU A 155 3.09 -2.67 -1.76
CA LEU A 155 2.71 -2.25 -3.10
C LEU A 155 3.19 -0.83 -3.43
N ALA A 156 3.15 0.07 -2.45
CA ALA A 156 3.65 1.44 -2.58
C ALA A 156 5.15 1.47 -2.88
N ALA A 157 5.95 0.70 -2.12
CA ALA A 157 7.39 0.60 -2.32
C ALA A 157 7.77 -0.02 -3.67
N ALA A 158 7.01 -1.04 -4.10
CA ALA A 158 7.19 -1.65 -5.42
C ALA A 158 6.91 -0.64 -6.55
N PHE A 159 5.82 0.12 -6.43
CA PHE A 159 5.47 1.14 -7.42
C PHE A 159 6.50 2.27 -7.48
N ASP A 160 6.94 2.78 -6.32
CA ASP A 160 7.95 3.84 -6.25
C ASP A 160 9.20 3.42 -7.02
N ALA A 161 9.76 2.25 -6.69
CA ALA A 161 10.94 1.74 -7.36
C ALA A 161 10.72 1.51 -8.86
N LEU A 162 9.62 0.85 -9.26
CA LEU A 162 9.35 0.60 -10.68
C LEU A 162 9.15 1.89 -11.46
N SER A 163 8.37 2.84 -10.93
CA SER A 163 8.09 4.11 -11.61
C SER A 163 9.38 4.92 -11.85
N VAL A 164 10.31 4.95 -10.88
CA VAL A 164 11.61 5.59 -11.05
C VAL A 164 12.42 4.86 -12.13
N HIS A 165 12.57 3.54 -12.01
CA HIS A 165 13.43 2.79 -12.90
C HIS A 165 12.94 2.73 -14.35
N THR A 166 11.63 2.59 -14.57
CA THR A 166 11.08 2.56 -15.93
C THR A 166 11.20 3.91 -16.63
N ASN A 167 10.97 5.02 -15.94
CA ASN A 167 11.12 6.35 -16.53
C ASN A 167 12.59 6.71 -16.79
N VAL A 168 13.51 6.33 -15.89
CA VAL A 168 14.96 6.50 -16.12
C VAL A 168 15.42 5.71 -17.35
N MET A 169 14.92 4.48 -17.55
CA MET A 169 15.21 3.68 -18.74
C MET A 169 14.68 4.33 -20.03
N ASN A 170 13.55 5.02 -19.96
CA ASN A 170 12.96 5.75 -21.08
C ASN A 170 13.74 7.01 -21.47
N LYS A 171 14.78 7.37 -20.69
CA LYS A 171 15.44 8.68 -20.77
C LYS A 171 14.49 9.84 -20.51
N ASP A 172 13.38 9.55 -19.81
CA ASP A 172 12.53 10.61 -19.28
C ASP A 172 13.32 11.33 -18.18
N ASP A 173 13.14 12.64 -18.10
CA ASP A 173 13.70 13.42 -17.01
C ASP A 173 12.88 13.20 -15.72
N ILE A 174 13.26 13.91 -14.66
CA ILE A 174 12.53 13.87 -13.38
C ILE A 174 11.03 14.19 -13.58
N SER A 175 10.65 14.97 -14.59
CA SER A 175 9.25 15.32 -14.84
C SER A 175 8.41 14.11 -15.27
N GLY A 176 8.98 13.14 -15.98
CA GLY A 176 8.29 11.89 -16.32
C GLY A 176 7.97 11.05 -15.09
N ILE A 177 8.90 10.96 -14.14
CA ILE A 177 8.69 10.27 -12.85
C ILE A 177 7.58 10.98 -12.06
N VAL A 178 7.66 12.31 -11.93
CA VAL A 178 6.64 13.13 -11.23
C VAL A 178 5.26 12.91 -11.85
N ALA A 179 5.15 12.98 -13.18
CA ALA A 179 3.89 12.78 -13.88
C ALA A 179 3.32 11.37 -13.66
N CYS A 180 4.17 10.34 -13.74
CA CYS A 180 3.81 8.94 -13.50
C CYS A 180 3.27 8.72 -12.08
N GLN A 181 4.00 9.20 -11.07
CA GLN A 181 3.61 9.02 -9.68
C GLN A 181 2.38 9.87 -9.31
N GLN A 182 2.26 11.08 -9.84
CA GLN A 182 1.07 11.91 -9.64
C GLN A 182 -0.17 11.30 -10.31
N GLU A 183 -0.03 10.74 -11.53
CA GLU A 183 -1.11 10.02 -12.20
C GLU A 183 -1.61 8.85 -11.35
N PHE A 184 -0.70 8.10 -10.72
CA PHE A 184 -1.03 7.02 -9.81
C PHE A 184 -1.80 7.53 -8.58
N VAL A 185 -1.30 8.57 -7.89
CA VAL A 185 -1.96 9.13 -6.71
C VAL A 185 -3.36 9.62 -7.04
N ASN A 186 -3.51 10.39 -8.11
CA ASN A 186 -4.80 10.92 -8.54
C ASN A 186 -5.80 9.81 -8.87
N THR A 187 -5.34 8.79 -9.61
CA THR A 187 -6.20 7.69 -10.05
C THR A 187 -6.59 6.80 -8.87
N ALA A 188 -5.64 6.41 -8.02
CA ALA A 188 -5.89 5.56 -6.86
C ALA A 188 -6.78 6.27 -5.83
N ALA A 189 -6.55 7.57 -5.57
CA ALA A 189 -7.37 8.35 -4.64
C ALA A 189 -8.81 8.45 -5.14
N ALA A 190 -9.01 8.78 -6.43
CA ALA A 190 -10.34 8.85 -7.02
C ALA A 190 -11.08 7.50 -6.90
N LEU A 191 -10.41 6.39 -7.22
CA LEU A 191 -10.98 5.04 -7.10
C LEU A 191 -11.41 4.71 -5.67
N LEU A 192 -10.54 4.94 -4.68
CA LEU A 192 -10.79 4.59 -3.29
C LEU A 192 -11.85 5.50 -2.64
N ILE A 193 -11.84 6.81 -2.94
CA ILE A 193 -12.84 7.76 -2.43
C ILE A 193 -14.23 7.41 -2.98
N ARG A 194 -14.33 7.14 -4.29
CA ARG A 194 -15.58 6.68 -4.93
C ARG A 194 -16.07 5.36 -4.32
N LEU A 195 -15.17 4.40 -4.10
CA LEU A 195 -15.50 3.13 -3.46
C LEU A 195 -16.04 3.34 -2.04
N ARG A 196 -15.40 4.23 -1.25
CA ARG A 196 -15.85 4.58 0.10
C ARG A 196 -17.25 5.18 0.12
N GLN A 197 -17.57 6.07 -0.83
CA GLN A 197 -18.89 6.68 -0.96
C GLN A 197 -19.98 5.66 -1.34
N ARG A 198 -19.60 4.56 -2.01
CA ARG A 198 -20.50 3.51 -2.51
C ARG A 198 -20.55 2.26 -1.62
N GLY A 199 -20.10 2.33 -0.37
CA GLY A 199 -20.01 1.17 0.54
C GLY A 199 -21.32 0.40 0.79
N ASN A 200 -22.47 0.98 0.43
CA ASN A 200 -23.79 0.35 0.56
C ASN A 200 -24.19 -0.50 -0.66
N GLU A 201 -23.46 -0.43 -1.78
CA GLU A 201 -23.71 -1.26 -2.95
C GLU A 201 -23.26 -2.71 -2.68
N ARG A 202 -24.18 -3.67 -2.80
CA ARG A 202 -23.94 -5.09 -2.50
C ARG A 202 -22.70 -5.65 -3.21
N ASP A 203 -22.50 -5.27 -4.46
CA ASP A 203 -21.40 -5.78 -5.29
C ASP A 203 -20.06 -5.09 -5.01
N LEU A 204 -20.05 -4.01 -4.21
CA LEU A 204 -18.88 -3.19 -3.88
C LEU A 204 -18.60 -3.15 -2.38
N MET A 205 -19.13 -4.09 -1.59
CA MET A 205 -18.81 -4.20 -0.18
C MET A 205 -17.32 -4.52 0.02
N ALA A 206 -16.55 -3.49 0.32
CA ALA A 206 -15.12 -3.53 0.58
C ALA A 206 -14.87 -3.28 2.08
N LYS A 207 -14.23 -4.24 2.75
CA LYS A 207 -13.96 -4.16 4.19
C LYS A 207 -12.75 -3.28 4.51
N ASN A 208 -11.82 -3.14 3.57
CA ASN A 208 -10.47 -2.61 3.80
C ASN A 208 -10.17 -1.34 2.96
N VAL A 209 -11.18 -0.54 2.63
CA VAL A 209 -11.01 0.74 1.90
C VAL A 209 -10.14 1.72 2.69
N ASP A 210 -10.42 1.87 3.98
CA ASP A 210 -9.71 2.76 4.88
C ASP A 210 -8.20 2.38 5.00
N PRO A 211 -7.83 1.10 5.26
CA PRO A 211 -6.45 0.63 5.15
C PRO A 211 -5.78 0.93 3.80
N ALA A 212 -6.48 0.72 2.68
CA ALA A 212 -5.94 1.01 1.34
C ALA A 212 -5.67 2.51 1.13
N LEU A 213 -6.52 3.40 1.66
CA LEU A 213 -6.29 4.85 1.66
C LEU A 213 -5.04 5.23 2.47
N LEU A 214 -4.77 4.54 3.58
CA LEU A 214 -3.55 4.78 4.36
C LEU A 214 -2.28 4.30 3.65
N VAL A 215 -2.36 3.21 2.85
CA VAL A 215 -1.24 2.81 1.97
C VAL A 215 -0.95 3.90 0.94
N LEU A 216 -2.00 4.50 0.35
CA LEU A 216 -1.84 5.58 -0.62
C LEU A 216 -1.30 6.87 0.00
N LYS A 217 -1.79 7.24 1.18
CA LYS A 217 -1.23 8.34 1.99
C LYS A 217 0.27 8.15 2.17
N ARG A 218 0.66 6.95 2.59
CA ARG A 218 2.06 6.65 2.86
C ARG A 218 2.93 6.78 1.62
N PHE A 219 2.47 6.28 0.48
CA PHE A 219 3.16 6.47 -0.79
C PHE A 219 3.42 7.96 -1.07
N ALA A 220 2.40 8.80 -0.89
CA ALA A 220 2.53 10.25 -1.13
C ALA A 220 3.49 10.94 -0.14
N GLU A 221 3.62 10.43 1.09
CA GLU A 221 4.57 10.93 2.09
C GLU A 221 6.02 10.46 1.85
N ASP A 222 6.19 9.22 1.39
CA ASP A 222 7.51 8.61 1.14
C ASP A 222 8.11 9.00 -0.21
N SER A 223 7.26 9.33 -1.19
CA SER A 223 7.70 9.70 -2.52
C SER A 223 8.49 11.01 -2.48
N LYS A 224 9.65 10.99 -3.14
CA LYS A 224 10.46 12.21 -3.38
C LYS A 224 9.92 13.07 -4.52
N TYR A 225 8.94 12.56 -5.27
CA TYR A 225 8.48 13.14 -6.53
C TYR A 225 7.03 13.64 -6.45
N VAL A 226 6.29 13.28 -5.40
CA VAL A 226 4.96 13.82 -5.11
C VAL A 226 5.08 14.80 -3.95
N SER A 227 4.74 16.07 -4.19
CA SER A 227 4.72 17.06 -3.12
C SER A 227 3.46 16.92 -2.26
N SER A 228 3.55 17.32 -0.99
CA SER A 228 2.40 17.31 -0.08
C SER A 228 1.24 18.16 -0.61
N ASP A 229 1.52 19.31 -1.24
CA ASP A 229 0.48 20.17 -1.84
C ASP A 229 -0.22 19.48 -3.02
N ALA A 230 0.53 18.77 -3.86
CA ALA A 230 -0.04 18.04 -5.00
C ALA A 230 -0.83 16.80 -4.53
N ALA A 231 -0.39 16.16 -3.45
CA ALA A 231 -1.11 15.07 -2.81
C ALA A 231 -2.44 15.55 -2.20
N GLU A 232 -2.45 16.69 -1.50
CA GLU A 232 -3.64 17.26 -0.85
C GLU A 232 -4.78 17.52 -1.84
N GLY A 233 -4.45 17.92 -3.07
CA GLY A 233 -5.43 18.14 -4.13
C GLY A 233 -6.25 16.90 -4.53
N SER A 234 -5.71 15.70 -4.27
CA SER A 234 -6.36 14.42 -4.62
C SER A 234 -6.72 13.58 -3.40
N LEU A 235 -5.97 13.73 -2.31
CA LEU A 235 -6.09 12.93 -1.09
C LEU A 235 -6.08 13.86 0.14
N PRO A 236 -7.24 14.44 0.51
CA PRO A 236 -7.31 15.43 1.57
C PRO A 236 -6.80 14.90 2.92
N TYR A 237 -5.84 15.57 3.54
CA TYR A 237 -5.23 15.14 4.80
C TYR A 237 -6.26 15.06 5.93
N ALA A 238 -7.24 15.96 5.96
CA ALA A 238 -8.32 15.94 6.94
C ALA A 238 -9.11 14.62 6.89
N LEU A 239 -9.38 14.08 5.69
CA LEU A 239 -10.06 12.80 5.53
C LEU A 239 -9.21 11.66 6.10
N LEU A 240 -7.92 11.65 5.76
CA LEU A 240 -6.98 10.62 6.19
C LEU A 240 -6.79 10.60 7.71
N HIS A 241 -6.76 11.78 8.34
CA HIS A 241 -6.66 11.90 9.79
C HIS A 241 -7.88 11.36 10.52
N VAL A 242 -9.09 11.58 9.97
CA VAL A 242 -10.32 10.98 10.50
C VAL A 242 -10.28 9.47 10.38
N ILE A 243 -9.88 8.93 9.22
CA ILE A 243 -9.75 7.50 8.98
C ILE A 243 -8.77 6.85 9.96
N ALA A 244 -7.58 7.42 10.12
CA ALA A 244 -6.60 6.94 11.08
C ALA A 244 -7.20 6.93 12.49
N GLY A 245 -7.78 8.05 12.93
CA GLY A 245 -8.43 8.15 14.25
C GLY A 245 -9.50 7.09 14.49
N ASP A 246 -10.36 6.81 13.50
CA ASP A 246 -11.39 5.77 13.58
C ASP A 246 -10.81 4.36 13.71
N MET A 247 -9.75 4.06 12.94
CA MET A 247 -9.09 2.76 12.97
C MET A 247 -8.40 2.50 14.30
N TYR A 248 -7.71 3.50 14.84
CA TYR A 248 -7.09 3.44 16.17
C TYR A 248 -8.16 3.24 17.26
N ARG A 249 -9.27 3.99 17.23
CA ARG A 249 -10.38 3.84 18.20
C ARG A 249 -11.00 2.44 18.19
N LYS A 250 -11.39 1.92 17.02
CA LYS A 250 -12.01 0.59 16.87
C LYS A 250 -11.13 -0.52 17.46
N ARG A 251 -9.81 -0.41 17.31
CA ARG A 251 -8.85 -1.39 17.86
C ARG A 251 -8.72 -1.28 19.38
N VAL A 252 -8.64 -0.06 19.93
CA VAL A 252 -8.63 0.15 21.39
C VAL A 252 -9.88 -0.44 22.02
N GLU A 253 -11.05 -0.20 21.44
CA GLU A 253 -12.32 -0.79 21.89
C GLU A 253 -12.28 -2.33 21.82
N THR A 254 -11.83 -2.90 20.71
CA THR A 254 -11.70 -4.37 20.55
C THR A 254 -10.73 -4.98 21.57
N ALA A 255 -9.60 -4.33 21.84
CA ALA A 255 -8.61 -4.79 22.81
C ALA A 255 -9.16 -4.71 24.25
N LEU A 256 -9.91 -3.66 24.59
CA LEU A 256 -10.57 -3.52 25.89
C LEU A 256 -11.66 -4.60 26.09
N LEU A 257 -12.43 -4.90 25.05
CA LEU A 257 -13.43 -5.98 25.08
C LEU A 257 -12.77 -7.35 25.25
N THR A 258 -11.67 -7.61 24.54
CA THR A 258 -10.93 -8.88 24.61
C THR A 258 -10.22 -9.04 25.95
N LYS A 259 -9.81 -7.97 26.65
CA LYS A 259 -9.28 -8.03 28.03
C LYS A 259 -10.36 -8.26 29.08
N ARG A 260 -11.60 -7.84 28.83
CA ARG A 260 -12.74 -8.05 29.75
C ARG A 260 -13.31 -9.47 29.65
N ALA A 261 -13.31 -10.08 28.47
CA ALA A 261 -13.78 -11.45 28.25
C ALA A 261 -13.10 -12.53 29.12
N PRO A 262 -11.76 -12.58 29.29
CA PRO A 262 -11.12 -13.58 30.14
C PRO A 262 -11.42 -13.35 31.63
N ALA A 263 -11.65 -12.10 32.06
CA ALA A 263 -12.06 -11.81 33.43
C ALA A 263 -13.51 -12.27 33.70
N SER A 264 -14.43 -12.11 32.74
CA SER A 264 -15.81 -12.58 32.91
C SER A 264 -15.92 -14.09 32.78
N MET A 265 -15.12 -14.74 31.93
CA MET A 265 -15.09 -16.19 31.82
C MET A 265 -14.40 -16.85 33.02
N ALA A 266 -13.34 -16.26 33.56
CA ALA A 266 -12.72 -16.72 34.81
C ALA A 266 -13.68 -16.54 36.01
N ALA A 267 -14.42 -15.43 36.07
CA ALA A 267 -15.44 -15.22 37.10
C ALA A 267 -16.62 -16.21 36.96
N ALA A 268 -17.05 -16.51 35.74
CA ALA A 268 -18.09 -17.52 35.50
C ALA A 268 -17.61 -18.94 35.84
N ALA A 269 -16.36 -19.29 35.51
CA ALA A 269 -15.77 -20.58 35.88
C ALA A 269 -15.59 -20.73 37.41
N ALA A 270 -15.23 -19.65 38.10
CA ALA A 270 -15.15 -19.64 39.57
C ALA A 270 -16.53 -19.78 40.22
N ALA A 271 -17.56 -19.12 39.68
CA ALA A 271 -18.93 -19.26 40.18
C ALA A 271 -19.49 -20.67 40.01
N VAL A 272 -19.16 -21.37 38.91
CA VAL A 272 -19.55 -22.77 38.69
C VAL A 272 -18.80 -23.73 39.61
N ALA A 273 -17.51 -23.46 39.89
CA ALA A 273 -16.72 -24.27 40.81
C ALA A 273 -17.18 -24.13 42.28
N ASP A 274 -17.63 -22.95 42.70
CA ASP A 274 -18.22 -22.74 44.03
C ASP A 274 -19.60 -23.41 44.17
N GLU A 275 -20.37 -23.55 43.09
CA GLU A 275 -21.62 -24.33 43.10
C GLU A 275 -21.37 -25.84 43.19
N GLU A 276 -20.36 -26.37 42.50
CA GLU A 276 -19.98 -27.80 42.62
C GLU A 276 -19.40 -28.16 44.00
N ALA A 277 -18.72 -27.22 44.67
CA ALA A 277 -18.20 -27.42 46.02
C ALA A 277 -19.28 -27.37 47.12
N ALA A 278 -20.48 -26.88 46.80
CA ALA A 278 -21.61 -26.77 47.72
C ALA A 278 -22.55 -27.99 47.71
N PHE A 279 -22.31 -28.98 46.84
CA PHE A 279 -23.00 -30.27 46.77
C PHE A 279 -22.15 -31.41 47.33
#